data_AF-A0AA38KMC5-F1
#
_entry.id   AF-A0AA38KMC5-F1
#
_cell.length_a   1.000
_cell.length_b   1.000
_cell.length_c   1.000
_cell.angle_alpha   90.00
_cell.angle_beta   90.00
_cell.angle_gamma   90.00
#
_symmetry.space_group_name_H-M   'P 1'
#
loop_
_entity.id
_entity.type
_entity.pdbx_description
1 polymer ?
#
loop_
_entity_poly.entity_id
_entity_poly.type
_entity_poly.pdbx_seq_one_letter_code
_entity_poly.pdbx_strand_id
1 'polypeptide(L)'
;IWRRERDQAAGFLFLYIDESQKAHVRAVKNNPRKIWTTLRDIHQQKKPGTRFSTFNMLFAITKDDDESLLTLVGRVSKAVDAIKASRPEQYILEDLDTELESMALICSLPSDYNNFVSSLLLLDSLDVAKLKAAFHNE
;
A
#
# COMPACT_ATOMS: atom_id res chain seq x y z
N ILE A 1 28.30 -10.04 -22.88
CA ILE A 1 27.75 -8.68 -22.69
C ILE A 1 26.56 -8.74 -21.73
N TRP A 2 25.44 -9.38 -22.10
CA TRP A 2 24.23 -9.51 -21.26
C TRP A 2 24.43 -10.02 -19.82
N ARG A 3 25.24 -11.07 -19.60
CA ARG A 3 25.51 -11.58 -18.22
C ARG A 3 26.21 -10.55 -17.35
N ARG A 4 27.20 -9.84 -17.90
CA ARG A 4 27.97 -8.81 -17.19
C ARG A 4 27.09 -7.64 -16.79
N GLU A 5 26.22 -7.18 -17.70
CA GLU A 5 25.27 -6.09 -17.45
C GLU A 5 24.26 -6.48 -16.38
N ARG A 6 23.73 -7.71 -16.43
CA ARG A 6 22.81 -8.23 -15.42
C ARG A 6 23.46 -8.30 -14.03
N ASP A 7 24.69 -8.78 -13.96
CA ASP A 7 25.41 -8.91 -12.68
C ASP A 7 25.80 -7.52 -12.13
N GLN A 8 26.16 -6.56 -13.00
CA GLN A 8 26.35 -5.15 -12.63
C GLN A 8 25.06 -4.52 -12.08
N ALA A 9 23.92 -4.71 -12.76
CA ALA A 9 22.64 -4.20 -12.31
C ALA A 9 22.25 -4.77 -10.93
N ALA A 10 22.50 -6.06 -10.69
CA ALA A 10 22.26 -6.69 -9.40
C ALA A 10 23.15 -6.10 -8.30
N GLY A 11 24.43 -5.90 -8.60
CA GLY A 11 25.39 -5.24 -7.71
C GLY A 11 24.98 -3.82 -7.36
N PHE A 12 24.62 -3.00 -8.35
CA PHE A 12 24.14 -1.64 -8.11
C PHE A 12 22.88 -1.62 -7.26
N LEU A 13 21.86 -2.40 -7.62
CA LEU A 13 20.64 -2.49 -6.81
C LEU A 13 20.95 -2.87 -5.36
N PHE A 14 21.80 -3.88 -5.13
CA PHE A 14 22.16 -4.30 -3.79
C PHE A 14 22.93 -3.23 -2.99
N LEU A 15 23.78 -2.44 -3.66
CA LEU A 15 24.54 -1.35 -3.02
C LEU A 15 23.64 -0.19 -2.58
N TYR A 16 22.61 0.14 -3.37
CA TYR A 16 21.68 1.23 -3.07
C TYR A 16 20.59 0.88 -2.06
N ILE A 17 20.43 -0.40 -1.69
CA ILE A 17 19.52 -0.81 -0.64
C ILE A 17 20.11 -0.43 0.72
N ASP A 18 19.30 0.14 1.59
CA ASP A 18 19.67 0.42 2.98
C ASP A 18 20.10 -0.87 3.71
N GLU A 19 21.14 -0.81 4.55
CA GLU A 19 21.68 -2.00 5.25
C GLU A 19 20.60 -2.77 6.03
N SER A 20 19.62 -2.07 6.64
CA SER A 20 18.52 -2.71 7.37
C SER A 20 17.63 -3.59 6.47
N GLN A 21 17.55 -3.26 5.18
CA GLN A 21 16.68 -3.93 4.21
C GLN A 21 17.42 -5.02 3.41
N LYS A 22 18.75 -5.05 3.45
CA LYS A 22 19.56 -6.03 2.68
C LYS A 22 19.28 -7.48 3.07
N ALA A 23 18.84 -7.73 4.30
CA ALA A 23 18.45 -9.07 4.76
C ALA A 23 17.36 -9.69 3.88
N HIS A 24 16.39 -8.88 3.42
CA HIS A 24 15.25 -9.36 2.63
C HIS A 24 15.62 -9.85 1.23
N VAL A 25 16.69 -9.31 0.65
CA VAL A 25 17.09 -9.60 -0.74
C VAL A 25 18.35 -10.46 -0.83
N ARG A 26 18.96 -10.84 0.30
CA ARG A 26 20.26 -11.52 0.35
C ARG A 26 20.29 -12.84 -0.42
N ALA A 27 19.19 -13.59 -0.38
CA ALA A 27 19.03 -14.86 -1.11
C ALA A 27 18.90 -14.67 -2.64
N VAL A 28 18.52 -13.47 -3.09
CA VAL A 28 18.30 -13.15 -4.51
C VAL A 28 19.27 -12.11 -5.07
N LYS A 29 20.33 -11.78 -4.33
CA LYS A 29 21.30 -10.70 -4.62
C LYS A 29 21.98 -10.73 -6.00
N ASN A 30 21.94 -11.87 -6.69
CA ASN A 30 22.54 -12.04 -8.03
C ASN A 30 21.52 -11.89 -9.17
N ASN A 31 20.25 -11.59 -8.86
CA ASN A 31 19.20 -11.45 -9.85
C ASN A 31 18.51 -10.09 -9.66
N PRO A 32 18.78 -9.11 -10.54
CA PRO A 32 18.30 -7.74 -10.36
C PRO A 32 16.77 -7.67 -10.40
N ARG A 33 16.13 -8.48 -11.25
CA ARG A 33 14.67 -8.56 -11.35
C ARG A 33 14.06 -9.11 -10.06
N LYS A 34 14.67 -10.15 -9.47
CA LYS A 34 14.20 -10.71 -8.20
C LYS A 34 14.40 -9.74 -7.03
N ILE A 35 15.53 -9.02 -6.98
CA ILE A 35 15.74 -7.95 -5.98
C ILE A 35 14.61 -6.93 -6.09
N TRP A 36 14.34 -6.43 -7.29
CA TRP A 36 13.28 -5.44 -7.52
C TRP A 36 11.90 -5.96 -7.12
N THR A 37 11.52 -7.17 -7.55
CA THR A 37 10.22 -7.74 -7.20
C THR A 37 10.09 -7.98 -5.70
N THR A 38 11.12 -8.49 -5.02
CA THR A 38 11.10 -8.70 -3.57
C THR A 38 10.92 -7.38 -2.82
N LEU A 39 11.67 -6.33 -3.19
CA LEU A 39 11.51 -5.00 -2.56
C LEU A 39 10.11 -4.43 -2.81
N ARG A 40 9.62 -4.53 -4.06
CA ARG A 40 8.28 -4.09 -4.40
C ARG A 40 7.23 -4.82 -3.57
N ASP A 41 7.32 -6.14 -3.46
CA ASP A 41 6.31 -6.93 -2.75
C ASP A 41 6.33 -6.66 -1.23
N ILE A 42 7.49 -6.28 -0.67
CA ILE A 42 7.63 -5.89 0.74
C ILE A 42 7.12 -4.47 1.01
N HIS A 43 7.49 -3.50 0.16
CA HIS A 43 7.25 -2.07 0.42
C HIS A 43 6.00 -1.51 -0.25
N GLN A 44 5.53 -2.13 -1.33
CA GLN A 44 4.30 -1.76 -2.04
C GLN A 44 3.28 -2.87 -1.90
N GLN A 45 2.98 -3.24 -0.65
CA GLN A 45 1.96 -4.25 -0.37
C GLN A 45 0.63 -3.78 -0.96
N LYS A 46 0.15 -4.49 -1.98
CA LYS A 46 -1.18 -4.28 -2.58
C LYS A 46 -2.26 -4.96 -1.74
N LYS A 47 -2.16 -4.86 -0.41
CA LYS A 47 -3.13 -5.42 0.53
C LYS A 47 -4.25 -4.40 0.79
N PRO A 48 -5.47 -4.87 1.07
CA PRO A 48 -6.60 -3.99 1.36
C PRO A 48 -6.32 -3.01 2.51
N GLY A 49 -5.69 -3.48 3.61
CA GLY A 49 -5.32 -2.60 4.73
C GLY A 49 -4.37 -1.46 4.33
N THR A 50 -3.42 -1.71 3.42
CA THR A 50 -2.52 -0.67 2.89
C THR A 50 -3.28 0.32 2.02
N ARG A 51 -4.24 -0.15 1.21
CA ARG A 51 -5.11 0.74 0.42
C ARG A 51 -6.00 1.59 1.31
N PHE A 52 -6.66 0.98 2.30
CA PHE A 52 -7.44 1.65 3.34
C PHE A 52 -6.63 2.77 4.00
N SER A 53 -5.39 2.47 4.43
CA SER A 53 -4.49 3.49 4.99
C SER A 53 -4.18 4.61 4.00
N THR A 54 -3.98 4.29 2.72
CA THR A 54 -3.65 5.29 1.69
C THR A 54 -4.83 6.23 1.41
N PHE A 55 -6.06 5.70 1.36
CA PHE A 55 -7.28 6.51 1.25
C PHE A 55 -7.50 7.36 2.50
N ASN A 56 -7.32 6.81 3.70
CA ASN A 56 -7.41 7.60 4.93
C ASN A 56 -6.38 8.73 4.95
N MET A 57 -5.15 8.48 4.50
CA MET A 57 -4.14 9.52 4.38
C MET A 57 -4.57 10.61 3.41
N LEU A 58 -5.19 10.28 2.26
CA LEU A 58 -5.73 11.26 1.31
C LEU A 58 -6.77 12.17 1.98
N PHE A 59 -7.76 11.59 2.67
CA PHE A 59 -8.82 12.36 3.29
C PHE A 59 -8.39 13.10 4.57
N ALA A 60 -7.29 12.66 5.19
CA ALA A 60 -6.66 13.38 6.30
C ALA A 60 -5.79 14.57 5.86
N ILE A 61 -5.54 14.74 4.54
CA ILE A 61 -4.78 15.90 4.06
C ILE A 61 -5.54 17.17 4.40
N THR A 62 -4.90 18.00 5.20
CA THR A 62 -5.31 19.35 5.52
C THR A 62 -4.14 20.28 5.22
N LYS A 63 -4.45 21.55 4.91
CA LYS A 63 -3.42 22.56 4.67
C LYS A 63 -2.69 22.83 5.99
N ASP A 64 -1.36 22.80 5.96
CA ASP A 64 -0.54 23.26 7.09
C ASP A 64 -0.46 24.80 7.10
N ASP A 65 -0.24 25.42 8.27
CA ASP A 65 -0.29 26.89 8.44
C ASP A 65 0.60 27.64 7.41
N ASP A 66 1.86 27.21 7.28
CA ASP A 66 2.86 27.84 6.40
C ASP A 66 2.90 27.27 4.97
N GLU A 67 1.94 26.41 4.61
CA GLU A 67 1.93 25.73 3.31
C GLU A 67 1.28 26.58 2.20
N SER A 68 1.88 26.61 1.00
CA SER A 68 1.22 27.20 -0.17
C SER A 68 0.11 26.30 -0.74
N LEU A 69 -0.94 26.89 -1.34
CA LEU A 69 -1.99 26.12 -1.99
C LEU A 69 -1.46 25.20 -3.11
N LEU A 70 -0.38 25.60 -3.79
CA LEU A 70 0.25 24.77 -4.82
C LEU A 70 0.93 23.54 -4.22
N THR A 71 1.56 23.69 -3.05
CA THR A 71 2.16 22.58 -2.31
C THR A 71 1.08 21.59 -1.86
N LEU A 72 -0.06 22.10 -1.35
CA LEU A 72 -1.21 21.28 -0.98
C LEU A 72 -1.73 20.47 -2.17
N VAL A 73 -1.92 21.10 -3.34
CA VAL A 73 -2.32 20.41 -4.58
C VAL A 73 -1.34 19.28 -4.90
N GLY A 74 -0.04 19.55 -4.80
CA GLY A 74 1.00 18.54 -5.02
C GLY A 74 0.89 17.34 -4.08
N ARG A 75 0.58 17.56 -2.79
CA ARG A 75 0.36 16.47 -1.82
C ARG A 75 -0.87 15.64 -2.16
N VAL A 76 -1.98 16.30 -2.49
CA VAL A 76 -3.22 15.61 -2.89
C VAL A 76 -2.98 14.77 -4.15
N SER A 77 -2.34 15.32 -5.18
CA SER A 77 -1.99 14.58 -6.39
C SER A 77 -1.09 13.38 -6.09
N LYS A 78 -0.06 13.56 -5.25
CA LYS A 78 0.84 12.47 -4.84
C LYS A 78 0.10 11.36 -4.08
N ALA A 79 -0.86 11.71 -3.21
CA ALA A 79 -1.68 10.73 -2.51
C ALA A 79 -2.58 9.95 -3.48
N VAL A 80 -3.19 10.62 -4.45
CA VAL A 80 -3.97 9.95 -5.50
C VAL A 80 -3.10 9.01 -6.35
N ASP A 81 -1.86 9.39 -6.68
CA ASP A 81 -0.95 8.53 -7.41
C ASP A 81 -0.50 7.31 -6.59
N ALA A 82 -0.34 7.46 -5.27
CA ALA A 82 -0.10 6.34 -4.37
C ALA A 82 -1.28 5.35 -4.36
N ILE A 83 -2.53 5.85 -4.33
CA ILE A 83 -3.73 5.01 -4.46
C ILE A 83 -3.69 4.24 -5.78
N LYS A 84 -3.42 4.91 -6.90
CA LYS A 84 -3.32 4.24 -8.21
C LYS A 84 -2.24 3.16 -8.24
N ALA A 85 -1.06 3.43 -7.66
CA ALA A 85 0.04 2.47 -7.62
C ALA A 85 -0.29 1.23 -6.76
N SER A 86 -1.16 1.38 -5.76
CA SER A 86 -1.59 0.29 -4.88
C SER A 86 -2.62 -0.66 -5.49
N ARG A 87 -3.19 -0.32 -6.66
CA ARG A 87 -4.22 -1.12 -7.34
C ARG A 87 -3.64 -2.42 -7.93
N PRO A 88 -4.37 -3.54 -7.86
CA PRO A 88 -4.11 -4.73 -8.67
C PRO A 88 -4.11 -4.43 -10.18
N GLU A 89 -3.55 -5.34 -10.99
CA GLU A 89 -3.47 -5.16 -12.46
C GLU A 89 -4.84 -5.11 -13.16
N GLN A 90 -5.88 -5.74 -12.57
CA GLN A 90 -7.23 -5.82 -13.13
C GLN A 90 -8.25 -5.01 -12.32
N TYR A 91 -7.86 -3.86 -11.78
CA TYR A 91 -8.72 -3.04 -10.94
C TYR A 91 -9.72 -2.21 -11.77
N ILE A 92 -11.01 -2.44 -11.57
CA ILE A 92 -12.12 -1.74 -12.25
C ILE A 92 -12.84 -0.76 -11.29
N LEU A 93 -13.83 -0.04 -11.80
CA LEU A 93 -14.55 0.97 -11.02
C LEU A 93 -15.39 0.31 -9.90
N GLU A 94 -15.95 -0.86 -10.18
CA GLU A 94 -16.75 -1.64 -9.24
C GLU A 94 -15.92 -2.13 -8.03
N ASP A 95 -14.62 -2.40 -8.25
CA ASP A 95 -13.69 -2.69 -7.16
C ASP A 95 -13.53 -1.47 -6.23
N LEU A 96 -13.44 -0.27 -6.82
CA LEU A 96 -13.37 0.98 -6.05
C LEU A 96 -14.63 1.21 -5.24
N ASP A 97 -15.81 1.04 -5.84
CA ASP A 97 -17.09 1.22 -5.15
C ASP A 97 -17.23 0.24 -3.97
N THR A 98 -16.83 -1.02 -4.16
CA THR A 98 -16.83 -2.06 -3.11
C THR A 98 -15.85 -1.74 -1.98
N GLU A 99 -14.66 -1.26 -2.33
CA GLU A 99 -13.67 -0.83 -1.34
C GLU A 99 -14.17 0.39 -0.56
N LEU A 100 -14.76 1.39 -1.23
CA LEU A 100 -15.31 2.58 -0.59
C LEU A 100 -16.45 2.23 0.37
N GLU A 101 -17.34 1.30 0.03
CA GLU A 101 -18.39 0.80 0.94
C GLU A 101 -17.77 0.15 2.19
N SER A 102 -16.81 -0.75 1.99
CA SER A 102 -16.08 -1.41 3.09
C SER A 102 -15.36 -0.40 3.99
N MET A 103 -14.73 0.60 3.37
CA MET A 103 -14.03 1.66 4.08
C MET A 103 -14.98 2.50 4.94
N ALA A 104 -16.10 2.93 4.37
CA ALA A 104 -17.10 3.72 5.07
C ALA A 104 -17.68 2.95 6.26
N LEU A 105 -17.94 1.66 6.11
CA LEU A 105 -18.39 0.81 7.21
C LEU A 105 -17.38 0.75 8.36
N ILE A 106 -16.09 0.54 8.05
CA ILE A 106 -15.03 0.52 9.07
C ILE A 106 -14.91 1.88 9.77
N CYS A 107 -14.91 2.99 9.01
CA CYS A 107 -14.81 4.34 9.56
C CYS A 107 -16.06 4.76 10.36
N SER A 108 -17.20 4.09 10.18
CA SER A 108 -18.43 4.35 10.94
C SER A 108 -18.43 3.72 12.34
N LEU A 109 -17.48 2.83 12.64
CA LEU A 109 -17.37 2.18 13.94
C LEU A 109 -16.78 3.14 14.99
N PRO A 110 -17.35 3.19 16.21
CA PRO A 110 -16.79 4.01 17.27
C PRO A 110 -15.47 3.41 17.80
N SER A 111 -14.72 4.20 18.58
CA SER A 111 -13.40 3.84 19.11
C SER A 111 -13.37 2.54 19.93
N ASP A 112 -14.51 2.15 20.50
CA ASP A 112 -14.62 0.93 21.30
C ASP A 112 -14.38 -0.34 20.45
N TYR A 113 -14.48 -0.23 19.12
CA TYR A 113 -14.21 -1.31 18.16
C TYR A 113 -12.78 -1.27 17.58
N ASN A 114 -11.85 -0.48 18.14
CA ASN A 114 -10.50 -0.34 17.57
C ASN A 114 -9.74 -1.68 17.41
N ASN A 115 -9.95 -2.63 18.33
CA ASN A 115 -9.36 -3.97 18.24
C ASN A 115 -9.94 -4.76 17.06
N PHE A 116 -11.25 -4.67 16.87
CA PHE A 116 -11.95 -5.28 15.74
C PHE A 116 -11.55 -4.63 14.41
N VAL A 117 -11.51 -3.31 14.34
CA VAL A 117 -10.99 -2.57 13.17
C VAL A 117 -9.58 -3.03 12.83
N SER A 118 -8.71 -3.20 13.82
CA SER A 118 -7.36 -3.70 13.61
C SER A 118 -7.33 -5.12 13.03
N SER A 119 -8.24 -6.00 13.45
CA SER A 119 -8.34 -7.37 12.91
C SER A 119 -8.87 -7.37 11.46
N LEU A 120 -9.83 -6.50 11.14
CA LEU A 120 -10.37 -6.33 9.79
C LEU A 120 -9.31 -5.86 8.79
N LEU A 121 -8.39 -4.98 9.21
CA LEU A 121 -7.31 -4.47 8.36
C LEU A 121 -6.22 -5.51 8.06
N LEU A 122 -6.19 -6.63 8.78
CA LEU A 122 -5.29 -7.76 8.54
C LEU A 122 -5.83 -8.76 7.52
N LEU A 123 -7.10 -8.61 7.10
CA LEU A 123 -7.72 -9.49 6.10
C LEU A 123 -7.03 -9.39 4.73
N ASP A 124 -7.09 -10.49 4.00
CA ASP A 124 -6.53 -10.64 2.65
C ASP A 124 -7.34 -9.89 1.58
N SER A 125 -8.65 -9.76 1.78
CA SER A 125 -9.56 -8.90 1.01
C SER A 125 -10.49 -8.12 1.94
N LEU A 126 -10.78 -6.87 1.58
CA LEU A 126 -11.87 -6.08 2.15
C LEU A 126 -13.02 -6.13 1.15
N ASP A 127 -13.81 -7.19 1.21
CA ASP A 127 -15.10 -7.25 0.52
C ASP A 127 -16.24 -7.10 1.53
N VAL A 128 -17.34 -6.52 1.06
CA VAL A 128 -18.49 -6.19 1.90
C VAL A 128 -19.16 -7.44 2.49
N ALA A 129 -19.10 -8.60 1.81
CA ALA A 129 -19.70 -9.83 2.31
C ALA A 129 -18.90 -10.40 3.49
N LYS A 130 -17.56 -10.45 3.39
CA LYS A 130 -16.65 -10.81 4.49
C LYS A 130 -16.79 -9.83 5.65
N LEU A 131 -16.89 -8.54 5.37
CA LEU A 131 -17.08 -7.52 6.42
C LEU A 131 -18.39 -7.74 7.17
N LYS A 132 -19.50 -7.95 6.44
CA LYS A 132 -20.81 -8.28 7.03
C LYS A 132 -20.74 -9.55 7.86
N ALA A 133 -20.08 -10.60 7.37
CA ALA A 133 -19.90 -11.84 8.14
C ALA A 133 -19.08 -11.62 9.42
N ALA A 134 -18.02 -10.82 9.36
CA ALA A 134 -17.23 -10.46 10.53
C ALA A 134 -18.07 -9.68 11.56
N PHE A 135 -18.88 -8.72 11.11
CA PHE A 135 -19.77 -7.93 11.98
C PHE A 135 -20.83 -8.79 12.68
N HIS A 136 -21.25 -9.91 12.08
CA HIS A 136 -22.17 -10.85 12.74
C HIS A 136 -21.49 -11.68 13.84
N ASN A 137 -20.16 -11.81 13.79
CA ASN A 137 -19.37 -12.63 14.71
C ASN A 137 -18.60 -11.82 15.76
N GLU A 138 -18.70 -10.48 15.71
CA GLU A 138 -18.16 -9.55 16.71
C GLU A 138 -19.08 -9.44 17.93
#